data_AF-A0A939KW68-F1
#
_entry.id   AF-A0A939KW68-F1
#
_cell.length_a   1.000
_cell.length_b   1.000
_cell.length_c   1.000
_cell.angle_alpha   90.00
_cell.angle_beta   90.00
_cell.angle_gamma   90.00
#
_symmetry.space_group_name_H-M   'P 1'
#
loop_
_entity.id
_entity.type
_entity.pdbx_description
1 polymer ?
#
loop_
_entity_poly.entity_id
_entity_poly.type
_entity_poly.pdbx_seq_one_letter_code
_entity_poly.pdbx_strand_id
1 'polypeptide(L)'
;MELLTFLVRRSRKSYSSDENTTDAYGSSSYYSRKIIYKAPDENIYVLTLPTEEVSLDPLLSDLLNASNCLYHVSRLKCHMYDDALVPVALTNKLVSLADRPSKKILSVFAKDKIV
;
A
#
# COMPACT_ATOMS: atom_id res chain seq x y z
N MET A 1 -22.24 -3.42 14.24
CA MET A 1 -21.50 -2.71 13.18
C MET A 1 -20.72 -1.59 13.86
N GLU A 2 -19.73 -1.94 14.65
CA GLU A 2 -18.96 -0.97 15.45
C GLU A 2 -17.91 -0.29 14.58
N LEU A 3 -17.88 1.03 14.67
CA LEU A 3 -16.84 1.92 14.16
C LEU A 3 -15.51 1.54 14.84
N LEU A 4 -14.74 0.64 14.21
CA LEU A 4 -13.39 0.34 14.66
C LEU A 4 -12.47 1.52 14.31
N THR A 5 -12.24 2.35 15.31
CA THR A 5 -11.21 3.37 15.51
C THR A 5 -10.32 3.67 14.29
N PHE A 6 -10.78 4.63 13.47
CA PHE A 6 -9.93 5.29 12.47
C PHE A 6 -8.92 6.18 13.18
N LEU A 7 -7.69 5.68 13.33
CA LEU A 7 -6.54 6.53 13.62
C LEU A 7 -5.87 6.91 12.30
N VAL A 8 -6.58 7.71 11.48
CA VAL A 8 -5.85 8.67 10.63
C VAL A 8 -5.11 9.51 11.65
N ARG A 9 -3.80 9.28 11.80
CA ARG A 9 -2.95 10.12 12.61
C ARG A 9 -3.14 11.52 12.04
N ARG A 10 -4.00 12.33 12.68
CA ARG A 10 -4.15 13.77 12.46
C ARG A 10 -2.73 14.31 12.56
N SER A 11 -2.07 14.45 11.41
CA SER A 11 -0.83 15.18 11.36
C SER A 11 -1.24 16.59 11.70
N ARG A 12 -1.09 16.98 12.98
CA ARG A 12 -1.39 18.33 13.47
C ARG A 12 -0.51 19.42 12.83
N LYS A 13 0.30 19.05 11.83
CA LYS A 13 1.11 19.96 11.05
C LYS A 13 0.60 19.90 9.62
N SER A 14 -0.44 20.68 9.36
CA SER A 14 -0.75 21.13 8.01
C SER A 14 0.36 22.12 7.64
N TYR A 15 1.14 21.76 6.64
CA TYR A 15 2.15 22.66 6.10
C TYR A 15 1.41 23.57 5.14
N SER A 16 1.41 24.88 5.42
CA SER A 16 1.08 25.86 4.38
C SER A 16 2.31 26.03 3.50
N SER A 17 2.09 26.33 2.22
CA SER A 17 3.19 26.67 1.31
C SER A 17 3.88 27.96 1.73
N ASP A 18 3.14 28.91 2.33
CA ASP A 18 3.64 30.18 2.85
C ASP A 18 2.92 30.59 4.16
N GLU A 19 3.58 31.36 5.03
CA GLU A 19 2.98 31.85 6.29
C GLU A 19 1.77 32.80 6.09
N ASN A 20 1.59 33.33 4.88
CA ASN A 20 0.55 34.31 4.53
C ASN A 20 -0.55 33.74 3.61
N THR A 21 -0.45 32.48 3.18
CA THR A 21 -1.46 31.85 2.33
C THR A 21 -2.19 30.75 3.11
N THR A 22 -3.49 30.62 2.85
CA THR A 22 -4.34 29.54 3.40
C THR A 22 -4.21 28.24 2.62
N ASP A 23 -3.38 28.22 1.58
CA ASP A 23 -3.31 27.10 0.64
C ASP A 23 -2.47 25.96 1.19
N ALA A 24 -3.01 24.75 1.08
CA ALA A 24 -2.32 23.54 1.48
C ALA A 24 -1.03 23.33 0.68
N TYR A 25 0.04 22.92 1.38
CA TYR A 25 1.29 22.55 0.74
C TYR A 25 1.07 21.50 -0.34
N GLY A 26 1.59 21.78 -1.54
CA GLY A 26 1.46 20.88 -2.68
C GLY A 26 0.07 20.87 -3.32
N SER A 27 -0.78 21.88 -3.08
CA SER A 27 -2.12 22.01 -3.68
C SER A 27 -2.15 21.88 -5.21
N SER A 28 -1.10 22.33 -5.90
CA SER A 28 -0.95 22.24 -7.36
C SER A 28 -0.25 20.97 -7.87
N SER A 29 0.32 20.15 -6.97
CA SER A 29 1.16 19.00 -7.33
C SER A 29 0.64 17.67 -6.77
N TYR A 30 -0.11 17.69 -5.67
CA TYR A 30 -0.61 16.51 -4.98
C TYR A 30 -2.07 16.25 -5.31
N TYR A 31 -2.28 15.34 -6.27
CA TYR A 31 -3.60 14.84 -6.66
C TYR A 31 -4.10 13.68 -5.79
N SER A 32 -3.39 13.36 -4.70
CA SER A 32 -3.69 12.21 -3.84
C SER A 32 -3.17 12.38 -2.41
N ARG A 33 -3.71 11.58 -1.50
CA ARG A 33 -3.33 11.54 -0.08
C ARG A 33 -2.83 10.16 0.31
N LYS A 34 -1.75 10.14 1.08
CA LYS A 34 -1.29 8.92 1.74
C LYS A 34 -2.05 8.70 3.03
N ILE A 35 -2.62 7.51 3.20
CA ILE A 35 -3.30 7.07 4.40
C ILE A 35 -2.66 5.80 4.96
N ILE A 36 -2.72 5.67 6.28
CA ILE A 36 -2.36 4.46 7.01
C ILE A 36 -3.65 3.92 7.60
N TYR A 37 -3.99 2.68 7.25
CA TYR A 37 -5.23 2.02 7.64
C TYR A 37 -4.90 0.75 8.41
N LYS A 38 -5.41 0.63 9.64
CA LYS A 38 -5.40 -0.61 10.39
C LYS A 38 -6.71 -1.35 10.09
N ALA A 39 -6.61 -2.50 9.45
CA ALA A 39 -7.76 -3.32 9.10
C ALA A 39 -8.22 -4.21 10.28
N PRO A 40 -9.44 -4.77 10.24
CA PRO A 40 -9.95 -5.65 11.28
C PRO A 40 -9.18 -6.96 11.44
N ASP A 41 -8.39 -7.35 10.44
CA ASP A 41 -7.49 -8.51 10.47
C ASP A 41 -6.11 -8.18 11.07
N GLU A 42 -6.02 -7.04 11.78
CA GLU A 42 -4.83 -6.48 12.46
C GLU A 42 -3.68 -6.06 11.53
N ASN A 43 -3.84 -6.22 10.21
CA ASN A 43 -2.87 -5.76 9.24
C ASN A 43 -2.89 -4.24 9.09
N ILE A 44 -1.73 -3.67 8.77
CA ILE A 44 -1.58 -2.25 8.46
C ILE A 44 -1.33 -2.08 6.97
N TYR A 45 -2.19 -1.29 6.33
CA TYR A 45 -2.09 -0.95 4.91
C TYR A 45 -1.72 0.52 4.75
N VAL A 46 -0.80 0.80 3.83
CA VAL A 46 -0.46 2.16 3.42
C VAL A 46 -0.95 2.34 1.99
N LEU A 47 -1.91 3.26 1.80
CA LEU A 47 -2.48 3.53 0.49
C LEU A 47 -2.26 4.99 0.12
N THR A 48 -2.14 5.26 -1.18
CA THR A 48 -2.24 6.60 -1.74
C THR A 48 -3.53 6.65 -2.54
N LEU A 49 -4.51 7.46 -2.10
CA LEU A 49 -5.82 7.57 -2.72
C LEU A 49 -6.03 8.96 -3.34
N PRO A 50 -6.68 9.05 -4.51
CA PRO A 50 -6.94 10.34 -5.14
C PRO A 50 -7.95 11.16 -4.33
N THR A 51 -7.82 12.48 -4.43
CA THR A 51 -8.67 13.50 -3.77
C THR A 51 -9.02 14.54 -4.83
N GLU A 52 -10.24 15.05 -4.82
CA GLU A 52 -10.65 16.10 -5.77
C GLU A 52 -10.07 17.46 -5.36
N GLU A 53 -10.16 17.78 -4.07
CA GLU A 53 -9.65 19.03 -3.50
C GLU A 53 -8.57 18.77 -2.46
N VAL A 54 -7.62 19.70 -2.36
CA VAL A 54 -6.53 19.63 -1.39
C VAL A 54 -6.93 20.42 -0.14
N SER A 55 -7.44 19.70 0.86
CA SER A 55 -7.81 20.25 2.19
C SER A 55 -6.69 20.10 3.23
N LEU A 56 -6.56 21.07 4.15
CA LEU A 56 -5.61 21.05 5.27
C LEU A 56 -5.95 20.03 6.36
N ASP A 57 -7.24 19.70 6.55
CA ASP A 57 -7.74 18.70 7.50
C ASP A 57 -8.68 17.73 6.77
N PRO A 58 -8.12 16.76 6.02
CA PRO A 58 -8.95 15.89 5.21
C PRO A 58 -9.65 14.80 6.00
N LEU A 59 -10.90 14.57 5.62
CA LEU A 59 -11.71 13.47 6.08
C LEU A 59 -11.57 12.28 5.12
N LEU A 60 -11.92 11.09 5.61
CA LEU A 60 -11.95 9.88 4.77
C LEU A 60 -12.93 10.03 3.59
N SER A 61 -14.01 10.79 3.78
CA SER A 61 -15.01 11.12 2.76
C SER A 61 -14.43 11.91 1.58
N ASP A 62 -13.33 12.63 1.79
CA ASP A 62 -12.70 13.47 0.76
C ASP A 62 -11.85 12.62 -0.19
N LEU A 63 -11.59 11.36 0.16
CA LEU A 63 -10.82 10.42 -0.62
C LEU A 63 -11.75 9.59 -1.51
N LEU A 64 -11.52 9.65 -2.80
CA LEU A 64 -12.35 8.98 -3.78
C LEU A 64 -12.33 7.46 -3.57
N ASN A 65 -13.52 6.87 -3.43
CA ASN A 65 -13.74 5.43 -3.24
C ASN A 65 -13.01 4.81 -2.04
N ALA A 66 -12.67 5.59 -1.02
CA ALA A 66 -11.83 5.11 0.07
C ALA A 66 -12.35 3.83 0.74
N SER A 67 -13.62 3.78 1.10
CA SER A 67 -14.22 2.59 1.74
C SER A 67 -14.07 1.32 0.90
N ASN A 68 -14.28 1.43 -0.41
CA ASN A 68 -14.11 0.30 -1.34
C ASN A 68 -12.65 -0.12 -1.45
N CYS A 69 -11.73 0.84 -1.58
CA CYS A 69 -10.29 0.55 -1.64
C CYS A 69 -9.81 -0.15 -0.37
N LEU A 70 -10.19 0.34 0.82
CA LEU A 70 -9.82 -0.25 2.10
C LEU A 70 -10.41 -1.65 2.30
N TYR A 71 -11.68 -1.84 1.91
CA TYR A 71 -12.34 -3.14 1.95
C TYR A 71 -11.66 -4.16 1.01
N HIS A 72 -11.31 -3.77 -0.21
CA HIS A 72 -10.72 -4.69 -1.16
C HIS A 72 -9.24 -4.97 -0.87
N VAL A 73 -8.46 -3.97 -0.44
CA VAL A 73 -7.03 -4.19 -0.15
C VAL A 73 -6.83 -5.16 1.02
N SER A 74 -7.68 -5.08 2.06
CA SER A 74 -7.62 -6.00 3.20
C SER A 74 -7.94 -7.43 2.79
N ARG A 75 -8.89 -7.62 1.87
CA ARG A 75 -9.23 -8.94 1.31
C ARG A 75 -8.19 -9.52 0.35
N LEU A 76 -7.25 -8.70 -0.15
CA LEU A 76 -6.14 -9.16 -0.99
C LEU A 76 -4.95 -9.67 -0.17
N LYS A 77 -5.05 -9.77 1.16
CA LYS A 77 -4.05 -10.41 2.02
C LYS A 77 -3.67 -11.79 1.47
N CYS A 78 -2.37 -12.06 1.42
CA CYS A 78 -1.85 -13.39 1.15
C CYS A 78 -1.58 -14.12 2.48
N HIS A 79 -1.99 -15.37 2.59
CA HIS A 79 -1.68 -16.22 3.75
C HIS A 79 -0.38 -17.03 3.57
N MET A 80 0.23 -17.00 2.38
CA MET A 80 1.44 -17.77 2.08
C MET A 80 2.72 -17.08 2.57
N TYR A 81 2.70 -15.75 2.65
CA TYR A 81 3.83 -14.92 3.04
C TYR A 81 3.34 -13.78 3.93
N ASP A 82 4.16 -13.39 4.90
CA ASP A 82 3.86 -12.26 5.79
C ASP A 82 3.83 -10.94 5.01
N ASP A 83 2.92 -10.04 5.41
CA ASP A 83 2.73 -8.70 4.85
C ASP A 83 2.60 -8.64 3.31
N ALA A 84 2.16 -9.74 2.70
CA ALA A 84 2.06 -9.86 1.25
C ALA A 84 0.62 -9.69 0.74
N LEU A 85 0.51 -9.15 -0.47
CA LEU A 85 -0.73 -9.17 -1.25
C LEU A 85 -0.69 -10.30 -2.28
N VAL A 86 -1.83 -10.96 -2.48
CA VAL A 86 -1.98 -12.05 -3.47
C VAL A 86 -1.38 -11.73 -4.84
N PRO A 87 -1.72 -10.60 -5.52
CA PRO A 87 -1.16 -10.32 -6.85
C PRO A 87 0.36 -10.13 -6.85
N VAL A 88 0.92 -9.55 -5.77
CA VAL A 88 2.37 -9.37 -5.62
C VAL A 88 3.06 -10.73 -5.43
N ALA A 89 2.52 -11.58 -4.55
CA ALA A 89 3.04 -12.92 -4.31
C ALA A 89 2.99 -13.79 -5.57
N LEU A 90 1.90 -13.73 -6.34
CA LEU A 90 1.76 -14.44 -7.61
C LEU A 90 2.79 -13.98 -8.63
N THR A 91 2.97 -12.67 -8.79
CA THR A 91 3.95 -12.11 -9.73
C THR A 91 5.36 -12.55 -9.35
N ASN A 92 5.71 -12.42 -8.06
CA ASN A 92 6.99 -12.89 -7.53
C ASN A 92 7.21 -14.38 -7.82
N LYS A 93 6.20 -15.23 -7.62
CA LYS A 93 6.30 -16.67 -7.95
C LYS A 93 6.57 -16.92 -9.44
N LEU A 94 5.97 -16.13 -10.33
CA LEU A 94 6.16 -16.28 -11.78
C LEU A 94 7.51 -15.79 -12.27
N VAL A 95 8.04 -14.70 -11.70
CA VAL A 95 9.26 -14.04 -12.21
C VAL A 95 10.52 -14.36 -11.39
N SER A 96 10.38 -15.00 -10.23
CA SER A 96 11.51 -15.24 -9.32
C SER A 96 12.63 -16.01 -10.00
N LEU A 97 13.77 -15.33 -10.14
CA LEU A 97 15.00 -15.91 -10.66
C LEU A 97 15.52 -17.04 -9.74
N ALA A 98 15.18 -17.01 -8.45
CA ALA A 98 15.53 -18.10 -7.54
C ALA A 98 14.89 -19.44 -7.92
N ASP A 99 13.77 -19.44 -8.67
CA ASP A 99 13.05 -20.66 -9.02
C ASP A 99 13.30 -21.11 -10.48
N ARG A 100 13.60 -20.18 -11.40
CA ARG A 100 13.81 -20.49 -12.84
C ARG A 100 15.28 -20.71 -13.24
N PRO A 101 16.17 -19.71 -13.26
CA PRO A 101 17.59 -19.93 -13.58
C PRO A 101 18.32 -20.74 -12.53
N SER A 102 18.05 -20.58 -11.23
CA SER A 102 18.77 -21.36 -10.20
C SER A 102 18.52 -22.86 -10.30
N LYS A 103 17.30 -23.31 -10.62
CA LYS A 103 17.03 -24.74 -10.90
C LYS A 103 17.85 -25.25 -12.08
N LYS A 104 17.95 -24.46 -13.16
CA LYS A 104 18.75 -24.82 -14.33
C LYS A 104 20.24 -24.90 -13.97
N ILE A 105 20.76 -23.92 -13.25
CA ILE A 105 22.15 -23.88 -12.77
C ILE A 105 22.45 -25.06 -11.85
N LEU A 106 21.62 -25.30 -10.82
CA LEU A 106 21.75 -26.44 -9.91
C LEU A 106 21.68 -27.78 -10.66
N SER A 107 20.83 -27.89 -11.69
CA SER A 107 20.75 -29.11 -12.49
C SER A 107 22.01 -29.38 -13.32
N VAL A 108 22.72 -28.35 -13.77
CA VAL A 108 23.99 -28.49 -14.47
C VAL A 108 25.06 -29.01 -13.49
N PHE A 109 25.19 -28.37 -12.32
CA PHE A 109 26.16 -28.80 -11.30
C PHE A 109 25.85 -30.16 -10.68
N ALA A 110 24.58 -30.53 -10.55
CA ALA A 110 24.18 -31.84 -10.03
C ALA A 110 24.45 -32.98 -11.00
N LYS A 111 24.34 -32.74 -12.32
CA LYS A 111 24.63 -33.74 -13.36
C LYS A 111 26.13 -34.03 -13.49
N ASP A 112 26.98 -33.04 -13.24
CA ASP A 112 28.44 -33.17 -13.31
C ASP A 112 29.04 -34.07 -12.23
N LYS A 113 28.27 -34.41 -11.18
CA LYS A 113 28.67 -35.32 -10.09
C LYS A 113 28.05 -36.73 -10.16
N ILE A 114 27.35 -37.07 -11.26
CA ILE A 114 26.83 -38.43 -11.50
C ILE A 114 27.64 -39.05 -12.63
N VAL A 115 28.94 -39.28 -12.37
CA VAL A 115 29.82 -40.25 -13.03
C VAL A 115 30.83 -40.74 -12.00
#